data_AF-A0A8E2EUA9-F1
#
_entry.id   AF-A0A8E2EUA9-F1
#
_cell.length_a   1.000
_cell.length_b   1.000
_cell.length_c   1.000
_cell.angle_alpha   90.00
_cell.angle_beta   90.00
_cell.angle_gamma   90.00
#
_symmetry.space_group_name_H-M   'P 1'
#
loop_
_entity.id
_entity.type
_entity.pdbx_description
1 polymer ?
#
loop_
_entity_poly.entity_id
_entity_poly.type
_entity_poly.pdbx_seq_one_letter_code
_entity_poly.pdbx_strand_id
1 'polypeptide(L)'
;MISRDPFDSMPSSPGNSPQNLGNALLQIARGRRGRTLIVSAVFAVVLLGLLLQSSSESLSYKSITNYHLSSWRTKDPDAPEETKEESPLLTPSNITLEIESGNITNVPSHLKKGTPNFHLLMPATHENQDFCNTVLSAMLLNYPPPTILNFESKFDTIVDIEMAKLQAIHNYLQDRKHVKENDIVLIVDGYDVWFQLPSDVMIKQYQNIIIDASERLRERYGLTRPSSTGEPVRPLYNQTVVWGAEKVCSPEQQGEPACASVPESILPRTIYGKETDQSANFTRAKYLNAGTVIGPAGDLRAIFKAAIVKAHDPTNLSERTAQSLLSAVFGEQEFAREAVREKTLSAGSAWRNWLANKLGRPNANAERLSVNMTLVPGHNYEFSMGLDYTHSLFQPLTTTAPSELALLPHDNS
;
A
#
# COMPACT_ATOMS: atom_id res chain seq x y z
N MET A 1 -28.53 90.72 -40.69
CA MET A 1 -28.61 89.26 -40.54
C MET A 1 -27.18 88.73 -40.42
N ILE A 2 -26.84 88.18 -39.25
CA ILE A 2 -25.80 87.17 -38.96
C ILE A 2 -24.34 87.45 -39.43
N SER A 3 -23.39 87.60 -38.49
CA SER A 3 -22.47 86.51 -38.09
C SER A 3 -21.57 86.92 -36.91
N ARG A 4 -21.21 85.92 -36.08
CA ARG A 4 -20.47 85.97 -34.80
C ARG A 4 -19.03 85.50 -34.98
N ASP A 5 -18.16 85.87 -34.02
CA ASP A 5 -16.98 85.13 -33.51
C ASP A 5 -16.49 85.79 -32.19
N PRO A 6 -15.68 85.15 -31.33
CA PRO A 6 -15.91 83.88 -30.63
C PRO A 6 -15.65 83.96 -29.10
N PHE A 7 -15.92 82.83 -28.41
CA PHE A 7 -15.88 82.61 -26.96
C PHE A 7 -14.48 82.23 -26.41
N ASP A 8 -14.30 82.55 -25.12
CA ASP A 8 -13.17 82.27 -24.22
C ASP A 8 -12.71 80.81 -24.07
N SER A 9 -11.42 80.66 -23.77
CA SER A 9 -10.72 79.42 -23.41
C SER A 9 -10.79 79.08 -21.90
N MET A 10 -11.03 77.81 -21.57
CA MET A 10 -10.75 77.23 -20.24
C MET A 10 -9.45 76.37 -20.26
N PRO A 11 -8.70 76.24 -19.14
CA PRO A 11 -7.48 75.46 -19.09
C PRO A 11 -7.75 73.96 -18.79
N SER A 12 -6.95 73.11 -19.44
CA SER A 12 -6.94 71.65 -19.34
C SER A 12 -6.16 71.11 -18.13
N SER A 13 -6.69 70.02 -17.54
CA SER A 13 -6.10 69.21 -16.47
C SER A 13 -4.82 68.46 -16.90
N PRO A 14 -3.83 68.21 -16.01
CA PRO A 14 -2.57 67.56 -16.41
C PRO A 14 -2.70 66.03 -16.48
N GLY A 15 -2.29 65.46 -17.61
CA GLY A 15 -2.22 64.01 -17.84
C GLY A 15 -1.00 63.37 -17.15
N ASN A 16 -1.24 62.26 -16.45
CA ASN A 16 -0.22 61.44 -15.80
C ASN A 16 0.61 60.66 -16.84
N SER A 17 1.92 60.91 -16.87
CA SER A 17 2.90 60.18 -17.68
C SER A 17 3.41 58.90 -16.96
N PRO A 18 3.55 57.76 -17.65
CA PRO A 18 4.00 56.48 -17.09
C PRO A 18 5.45 56.47 -16.57
N GLN A 19 6.26 57.48 -16.90
CA GLN A 19 7.64 57.60 -16.40
C GLN A 19 7.72 57.96 -14.90
N ASN A 20 6.67 58.57 -14.35
CA ASN A 20 6.63 58.96 -12.93
C ASN A 20 6.31 57.78 -11.98
N LEU A 21 5.68 56.71 -12.48
CA LEU A 21 5.32 55.53 -11.71
C LEU A 21 6.55 54.68 -11.34
N GLY A 22 7.50 54.51 -12.27
CA GLY A 22 8.73 53.74 -12.04
C GLY A 22 9.65 54.37 -10.99
N ASN A 23 9.80 55.70 -11.04
CA ASN A 23 10.61 56.45 -10.08
C ASN A 23 9.98 56.51 -8.68
N ALA A 24 8.64 56.58 -8.59
CA ALA A 24 7.92 56.52 -7.32
C ALA A 24 8.03 55.14 -6.64
N LEU A 25 7.94 54.05 -7.40
CA LEU A 25 8.14 52.69 -6.91
C LEU A 25 9.57 52.47 -6.37
N LEU A 26 10.59 53.02 -7.04
CA LEU A 26 11.99 52.98 -6.60
C LEU A 26 12.23 53.75 -5.29
N GLN A 27 11.56 54.89 -5.09
CA GLN A 27 11.64 55.64 -3.83
C GLN A 27 10.94 54.93 -2.68
N ILE A 28 9.79 54.30 -2.93
CA ILE A 28 9.08 53.49 -1.93
C ILE A 28 9.96 52.30 -1.52
N ALA A 29 10.57 51.60 -2.47
CA ALA A 29 11.45 50.45 -2.23
C ALA A 29 12.71 50.78 -1.39
N ARG A 30 13.20 52.02 -1.43
CA ARG A 30 14.36 52.48 -0.64
C ARG A 30 14.02 52.86 0.80
N GLY A 31 12.75 53.17 1.09
CA GLY A 31 12.30 53.52 2.44
C GLY A 31 12.21 52.30 3.37
N ARG A 32 12.40 52.51 4.68
CA ARG A 32 12.31 51.45 5.71
C ARG A 32 10.95 50.72 5.66
N ARG A 33 9.87 51.47 5.38
CA ARG A 33 8.49 50.94 5.22
C ARG A 33 8.29 50.16 3.92
N GLY A 34 8.90 50.59 2.81
CA GLY A 34 8.81 49.85 1.55
C GLY A 34 9.69 48.60 1.52
N ARG A 35 10.85 48.61 2.21
CA ARG A 35 11.63 47.40 2.47
C ARG A 35 10.83 46.37 3.27
N THR A 36 10.11 46.78 4.32
CA THR A 36 9.22 45.85 5.04
C THR A 36 8.08 45.34 4.17
N LEU A 37 7.49 46.17 3.30
CA LEU A 37 6.44 45.73 2.37
C LEU A 37 6.96 44.74 1.31
N ILE A 38 8.16 44.97 0.79
CA ILE A 38 8.81 44.05 -0.16
C ILE A 38 9.15 42.74 0.55
N VAL A 39 9.72 42.79 1.76
CA VAL A 39 10.01 41.58 2.54
C VAL A 39 8.72 40.84 2.89
N SER A 40 7.64 41.53 3.28
CA SER A 40 6.36 40.87 3.55
C SER A 40 5.72 40.29 2.29
N ALA A 41 5.84 40.96 1.14
CA ALA A 41 5.33 40.46 -0.13
C ALA A 41 6.13 39.24 -0.61
N VAL A 42 7.46 39.27 -0.49
CA VAL A 42 8.33 38.11 -0.77
C VAL A 42 8.01 36.98 0.18
N PHE A 43 7.84 37.25 1.48
CA PHE A 43 7.47 36.25 2.47
C PHE A 43 6.08 35.66 2.19
N ALA A 44 5.11 36.47 1.76
CA ALA A 44 3.78 36.03 1.36
C ALA A 44 3.81 35.19 0.08
N VAL A 45 4.63 35.54 -0.91
CA VAL A 45 4.83 34.77 -2.14
C VAL A 45 5.57 33.46 -1.87
N VAL A 46 6.56 33.46 -0.98
CA VAL A 46 7.24 32.24 -0.52
C VAL A 46 6.28 31.36 0.27
N LEU A 47 5.46 31.91 1.15
CA LEU A 47 4.40 31.18 1.85
C LEU A 47 3.37 30.63 0.86
N LEU A 48 2.92 31.41 -0.12
CA LEU A 48 2.01 30.93 -1.16
C LEU A 48 2.67 29.82 -1.97
N GLY A 49 3.93 29.98 -2.37
CA GLY A 49 4.70 28.99 -3.11
C GLY A 49 4.89 27.69 -2.32
N LEU A 50 5.16 27.78 -1.01
CA LEU A 50 5.23 26.63 -0.11
C LEU A 50 3.86 25.98 0.12
N LEU A 51 2.78 26.77 0.18
CA LEU A 51 1.40 26.26 0.28
C LEU A 51 0.96 25.59 -1.02
N LEU A 52 1.28 26.16 -2.19
CA LEU A 52 1.01 25.60 -3.51
C LEU A 52 1.88 24.36 -3.78
N GLN A 53 3.14 24.33 -3.33
CA GLN A 53 3.96 23.12 -3.31
C GLN A 53 3.44 22.08 -2.31
N SER A 54 2.79 22.48 -1.22
CA SER A 54 2.18 21.54 -0.28
C SER A 54 0.89 20.90 -0.80
N SER A 55 0.24 21.51 -1.81
CA SER A 55 -0.80 20.85 -2.60
C SER A 55 -0.24 19.97 -3.72
N SER A 56 1.03 20.16 -4.09
CA SER A 56 1.81 19.22 -4.89
C SER A 56 2.75 18.42 -3.98
N GLU A 57 2.26 17.82 -2.90
CA GLU A 57 2.78 16.49 -2.60
C GLU A 57 2.25 15.58 -3.71
N SER A 58 2.88 15.71 -4.89
CA SER A 58 2.86 14.67 -5.89
C SER A 58 3.68 13.53 -5.32
N LEU A 59 3.10 12.79 -4.37
CA LEU A 59 3.19 11.34 -4.42
C LEU A 59 2.93 11.02 -5.88
N SER A 60 4.00 10.66 -6.59
CA SER A 60 4.09 10.55 -8.03
C SER A 60 2.73 10.24 -8.65
N TYR A 61 2.00 11.27 -9.12
CA TYR A 61 0.75 11.02 -9.85
C TYR A 61 1.06 10.20 -11.10
N LYS A 62 2.33 10.21 -11.56
CA LYS A 62 2.89 9.29 -12.55
C LYS A 62 2.87 7.82 -12.13
N SER A 63 3.00 7.48 -10.84
CA SER A 63 2.87 6.09 -10.36
C SER A 63 1.41 5.61 -10.44
N ILE A 64 0.43 6.46 -10.09
CA ILE A 64 -1.00 6.08 -10.14
C ILE A 64 -1.57 6.17 -11.57
N THR A 65 -1.16 7.12 -12.41
CA THR A 65 -1.55 7.12 -13.84
C THR A 65 -0.90 5.98 -14.63
N ASN A 66 0.16 5.37 -14.11
CA ASN A 66 0.72 4.13 -14.64
C ASN A 66 -0.02 2.87 -14.15
N TYR A 67 -0.99 2.98 -13.23
CA TYR A 67 -2.08 2.00 -13.09
C TYR A 67 -3.11 2.18 -14.22
N HIS A 68 -2.63 2.39 -15.44
CA HIS A 68 -3.31 1.71 -16.54
C HIS A 68 -3.29 0.24 -16.13
N LEU A 69 -4.47 -0.35 -15.87
CA LEU A 69 -4.72 -1.77 -16.12
C LEU A 69 -3.82 -2.11 -17.30
N SER A 70 -2.73 -2.85 -17.06
CA SER A 70 -1.76 -3.12 -18.10
C SER A 70 -2.59 -3.66 -19.24
N SER A 71 -2.75 -2.88 -20.31
CA SER A 71 -3.51 -3.31 -21.46
C SER A 71 -2.73 -4.50 -21.94
N TRP A 72 -3.22 -5.70 -21.65
CA TRP A 72 -2.57 -6.98 -21.88
C TRP A 72 -2.35 -7.26 -23.40
N ARG A 73 -2.38 -6.21 -24.24
CA ARG A 73 -2.29 -6.26 -25.69
C ARG A 73 -1.66 -5.04 -26.37
N THR A 74 -0.95 -4.15 -25.66
CA THR A 74 -0.18 -3.10 -26.37
C THR A 74 1.31 -3.33 -26.19
N LYS A 75 1.92 -3.96 -27.20
CA LYS A 75 3.37 -3.99 -27.41
C LYS A 75 3.85 -2.54 -27.56
N ASP A 76 4.67 -2.09 -26.62
CA ASP A 76 5.37 -0.81 -26.72
C ASP A 76 6.53 -0.96 -27.74
N PRO A 77 6.53 -0.21 -28.86
CA PRO A 77 7.54 -0.38 -29.92
C PRO A 77 8.95 0.05 -29.52
N ASP A 78 9.10 0.89 -28.48
CA ASP A 78 10.35 1.62 -28.19
C ASP A 78 11.09 1.15 -26.92
N ALA A 79 10.73 -0.02 -26.35
CA ALA A 79 11.43 -0.57 -25.20
C ALA A 79 12.84 -1.12 -25.56
N PRO A 80 13.88 -0.85 -24.74
CA PRO A 80 15.25 -1.30 -24.96
C PRO A 80 15.36 -2.84 -25.01
N GLU A 81 16.28 -3.34 -25.83
CA GLU A 81 16.33 -4.75 -26.27
C GLU A 81 16.52 -5.78 -25.14
N GLU A 82 17.00 -5.37 -23.97
CA GLU A 82 17.13 -6.22 -22.77
C GLU A 82 15.80 -6.53 -22.05
N THR A 83 14.71 -5.81 -22.32
CA THR A 83 13.37 -6.09 -21.75
C THR A 83 12.43 -6.84 -22.72
N LYS A 84 12.95 -7.30 -23.87
CA LYS A 84 12.18 -8.06 -24.87
C LYS A 84 12.12 -9.57 -24.65
N GLU A 85 12.75 -10.09 -23.59
CA GLU A 85 12.42 -11.45 -23.13
C GLU A 85 11.10 -11.40 -22.34
N GLU A 86 9.99 -11.32 -23.07
CA GLU A 86 8.78 -12.04 -22.66
C GLU A 86 9.29 -13.44 -22.31
N SER A 87 9.22 -13.83 -21.02
CA SER A 87 9.35 -15.24 -20.66
C SER A 87 8.37 -15.97 -21.57
N PRO A 88 8.85 -16.77 -22.55
CA PRO A 88 7.94 -17.39 -23.48
C PRO A 88 6.96 -18.19 -22.63
N LEU A 89 5.66 -18.11 -22.96
CA LEU A 89 4.68 -19.12 -22.56
C LEU A 89 5.42 -20.46 -22.58
N LEU A 90 5.70 -20.99 -21.39
CA LEU A 90 6.78 -21.94 -21.17
C LEU A 90 6.59 -23.08 -22.15
N THR A 91 7.42 -23.13 -23.20
CA THR A 91 7.45 -24.30 -24.06
C THR A 91 7.96 -25.41 -23.15
N PRO A 92 7.16 -26.46 -22.91
CA PRO A 92 7.57 -27.51 -22.02
C PRO A 92 8.89 -28.06 -22.53
N SER A 93 9.88 -28.17 -21.65
CA SER A 93 11.17 -28.73 -22.03
C SER A 93 10.96 -30.15 -22.55
N ASN A 94 11.85 -30.65 -23.40
CA ASN A 94 11.78 -32.05 -23.85
C ASN A 94 11.69 -33.03 -22.65
N ILE A 95 12.33 -32.69 -21.53
CA ILE A 95 12.24 -33.45 -20.28
C ILE A 95 10.82 -33.41 -19.70
N THR A 96 10.16 -32.24 -19.71
CA THR A 96 8.76 -32.09 -19.29
C THR A 96 7.85 -32.97 -20.16
N LEU A 97 8.03 -32.94 -21.48
CA LEU A 97 7.28 -33.77 -22.42
C LEU A 97 7.53 -35.27 -22.22
N GLU A 98 8.77 -35.68 -21.93
CA GLU A 98 9.14 -37.08 -21.67
C GLU A 98 8.62 -37.59 -20.31
N ILE A 99 8.47 -36.72 -19.31
CA ILE A 99 7.83 -37.05 -18.04
C ILE A 99 6.32 -37.19 -18.24
N GLU A 100 5.68 -36.24 -18.93
CA GLU A 100 4.24 -36.28 -19.22
C GLU A 100 3.85 -37.47 -20.10
N SER A 101 4.71 -37.85 -21.05
CA SER A 101 4.51 -39.03 -21.89
C SER A 101 4.80 -40.36 -21.18
N GLY A 102 5.28 -40.32 -19.92
CA GLY A 102 5.64 -41.50 -19.14
C GLY A 102 6.92 -42.21 -19.60
N ASN A 103 7.73 -41.59 -20.47
CA ASN A 103 9.02 -42.13 -20.91
C ASN A 103 10.08 -42.07 -19.81
N ILE A 104 9.96 -41.08 -18.92
CA ILE A 104 10.80 -40.94 -17.73
C ILE A 104 9.92 -41.05 -16.50
N THR A 105 10.13 -42.10 -15.70
CA THR A 105 9.37 -42.32 -14.46
C THR A 105 9.93 -41.55 -13.26
N ASN A 106 11.18 -41.06 -13.35
CA ASN A 106 11.88 -40.39 -12.26
C ASN A 106 12.55 -39.11 -12.74
N VAL A 107 12.23 -37.98 -12.10
CA VAL A 107 12.83 -36.67 -12.39
C VAL A 107 14.36 -36.75 -12.19
N PRO A 108 15.18 -36.38 -13.19
CA PRO A 108 16.63 -36.41 -13.06
C PRO A 108 17.13 -35.61 -11.85
N SER A 109 17.98 -36.21 -11.03
CA SER A 109 18.46 -35.65 -9.75
C SER A 109 19.28 -34.36 -9.86
N HIS A 110 19.69 -33.97 -11.07
CA HIS A 110 20.44 -32.75 -11.35
C HIS A 110 19.55 -31.55 -11.72
N LEU A 111 18.24 -31.76 -11.92
CA LEU A 111 17.29 -30.67 -12.14
C LEU A 111 16.98 -29.99 -10.80
N LYS A 112 17.81 -29.01 -10.46
CA LYS A 112 17.51 -28.07 -9.38
C LYS A 112 16.64 -26.97 -9.95
N LYS A 113 15.39 -26.87 -9.47
CA LYS A 113 14.55 -25.70 -9.75
C LYS A 113 15.23 -24.47 -9.14
N GLY A 114 15.72 -23.57 -9.98
CA GLY A 114 16.38 -22.32 -9.56
C GLY A 114 15.39 -21.24 -9.11
N THR A 115 14.11 -21.40 -9.46
CA THR A 115 13.03 -20.48 -9.08
C THR A 115 12.33 -20.95 -7.81
N PRO A 116 11.89 -20.03 -6.94
CA PRO A 116 11.11 -20.41 -5.76
C PRO A 116 9.84 -21.18 -6.12
N ASN A 117 9.37 -22.02 -5.20
CA ASN A 117 8.08 -22.68 -5.32
C ASN A 117 6.95 -21.71 -5.02
N PHE A 118 5.80 -21.97 -5.63
CA PHE A 118 4.56 -21.28 -5.31
C PHE A 118 3.65 -22.25 -4.57
N HIS A 119 3.25 -21.87 -3.35
CA HIS A 119 2.38 -22.67 -2.49
C HIS A 119 1.05 -21.95 -2.31
N LEU A 120 -0.04 -22.72 -2.32
CA LEU A 120 -1.37 -22.23 -1.99
C LEU A 120 -1.85 -22.92 -0.73
N LEU A 121 -2.14 -22.15 0.32
CA LEU A 121 -2.67 -22.65 1.59
C LEU A 121 -4.12 -22.19 1.77
N MET A 122 -4.98 -23.11 2.16
CA MET A 122 -6.40 -22.84 2.42
C MET A 122 -6.80 -23.44 3.77
N PRO A 123 -6.88 -22.63 4.84
CA PRO A 123 -7.50 -23.08 6.08
C PRO A 123 -8.98 -23.38 5.86
N ALA A 124 -9.37 -24.64 6.08
CA ALA A 124 -10.75 -25.10 6.01
C ALA A 124 -10.91 -26.36 6.88
N THR A 125 -12.01 -26.42 7.62
CA THR A 125 -12.31 -27.50 8.56
C THR A 125 -13.18 -28.61 7.98
N HIS A 126 -13.94 -28.32 6.93
CA HIS A 126 -14.84 -29.28 6.29
C HIS A 126 -15.11 -28.87 4.84
N GLU A 127 -15.64 -29.80 4.07
CA GLU A 127 -16.15 -29.54 2.73
C GLU A 127 -17.56 -28.92 2.76
N ASN A 128 -17.78 -27.93 1.91
CA ASN A 128 -19.10 -27.39 1.59
C ASN A 128 -19.08 -26.81 0.16
N GLN A 129 -20.21 -26.27 -0.30
CA GLN A 129 -20.31 -25.72 -1.64
C GLN A 129 -19.32 -24.56 -1.88
N ASP A 130 -19.13 -23.69 -0.89
CA ASP A 130 -18.27 -22.51 -1.02
C ASP A 130 -16.78 -22.89 -1.04
N PHE A 131 -16.39 -23.89 -0.25
CA PHE A 131 -15.08 -24.54 -0.34
C PHE A 131 -14.83 -25.13 -1.72
N CYS A 132 -15.79 -25.89 -2.25
CA CYS A 132 -15.69 -26.48 -3.58
C CYS A 132 -15.56 -25.40 -4.67
N ASN A 133 -16.28 -24.28 -4.58
CA ASN A 133 -16.15 -23.16 -5.50
C ASN A 133 -14.76 -22.52 -5.44
N THR A 134 -14.23 -22.33 -4.23
CA THR A 134 -12.89 -21.78 -3.99
C THR A 134 -11.81 -22.67 -4.61
N VAL A 135 -11.84 -23.98 -4.34
CA VAL A 135 -10.89 -24.96 -4.90
C VAL A 135 -11.02 -25.06 -6.42
N LEU A 136 -12.25 -25.12 -6.94
CA LEU A 136 -12.50 -25.22 -8.37
C LEU A 136 -11.97 -24.00 -9.13
N SER A 137 -12.23 -22.78 -8.64
CA SER A 137 -11.75 -21.56 -9.29
C SER A 137 -10.22 -21.48 -9.30
N ALA A 138 -9.54 -21.88 -8.22
CA ALA A 138 -8.08 -22.02 -8.18
C ALA A 138 -7.57 -23.03 -9.23
N MET A 139 -8.20 -24.20 -9.31
CA MET A 139 -7.82 -25.25 -10.25
C MET A 139 -7.95 -24.79 -11.71
N LEU A 140 -9.07 -24.14 -12.05
CA LEU A 140 -9.33 -23.61 -13.40
C LEU A 140 -8.31 -22.54 -13.82
N LEU A 141 -7.71 -21.83 -12.86
CA LEU A 141 -6.76 -20.75 -13.09
C LEU A 141 -5.30 -21.15 -12.88
N ASN A 142 -5.01 -22.45 -12.93
CA ASN A 142 -3.67 -23.03 -12.85
C ASN A 142 -2.89 -22.64 -11.57
N TYR A 143 -3.59 -22.52 -10.44
CA TYR A 143 -2.91 -22.46 -9.15
C TYR A 143 -2.33 -23.83 -8.77
N PRO A 144 -1.23 -23.85 -7.98
CA PRO A 144 -0.75 -25.11 -7.41
C PRO A 144 -1.87 -25.77 -6.58
N PRO A 145 -1.91 -27.12 -6.50
CA PRO A 145 -2.88 -27.80 -5.66
C PRO A 145 -2.88 -27.24 -4.24
N PRO A 146 -4.05 -26.83 -3.70
CA PRO A 146 -4.09 -26.19 -2.40
C PRO A 146 -3.75 -27.18 -1.30
N THR A 147 -2.91 -26.78 -0.35
CA THR A 147 -2.75 -27.51 0.90
C THR A 147 -3.86 -27.06 1.84
N ILE A 148 -4.79 -27.96 2.11
CA ILE A 148 -5.91 -27.72 3.03
C ILE A 148 -5.42 -27.90 4.46
N LEU A 149 -5.61 -26.88 5.30
CA LEU A 149 -5.16 -26.88 6.68
C LEU A 149 -6.34 -27.06 7.62
N ASN A 150 -6.18 -27.93 8.63
CA ASN A 150 -7.22 -28.30 9.62
C ASN A 150 -8.43 -29.05 9.06
N PHE A 151 -8.30 -29.71 7.90
CA PHE A 151 -9.40 -30.47 7.30
C PHE A 151 -9.87 -31.60 8.21
N GLU A 152 -11.20 -31.75 8.35
CA GLU A 152 -11.88 -32.68 9.25
C GLU A 152 -11.58 -32.50 10.76
N SER A 153 -10.83 -31.46 11.14
CA SER A 153 -10.61 -31.14 12.54
C SER A 153 -11.87 -30.57 13.19
N LYS A 154 -12.13 -31.02 14.42
CA LYS A 154 -13.25 -30.53 15.25
C LYS A 154 -12.74 -29.59 16.32
N PHE A 155 -13.47 -28.49 16.51
CA PHE A 155 -13.16 -27.45 17.49
C PHE A 155 -14.42 -27.12 18.27
N ASP A 156 -14.27 -26.88 19.58
CA ASP A 156 -15.40 -26.63 20.46
C ASP A 156 -15.85 -25.16 20.42
N THR A 157 -14.92 -24.23 20.14
CA THR A 157 -15.20 -22.79 20.11
C THR A 157 -14.65 -22.10 18.86
N ILE A 158 -15.21 -20.93 18.51
CA ILE A 158 -14.71 -20.09 17.42
C ILE A 158 -13.27 -19.65 17.69
N VAL A 159 -12.93 -19.36 18.95
CA VAL A 159 -11.56 -18.99 19.33
C VAL A 159 -10.58 -20.12 19.05
N ASP A 160 -10.97 -21.37 19.29
CA ASP A 160 -10.12 -22.53 18.98
C ASP A 160 -9.90 -22.67 17.47
N ILE A 161 -10.92 -22.38 16.65
CA ILE A 161 -10.82 -22.38 15.18
C ILE A 161 -9.80 -21.32 14.72
N GLU A 162 -9.94 -20.09 15.22
CA GLU A 162 -9.06 -18.96 14.87
C GLU A 162 -7.61 -19.24 15.29
N MET A 163 -7.41 -19.80 16.48
CA MET A 163 -6.09 -20.19 16.95
C MET A 163 -5.50 -21.35 16.14
N ALA A 164 -6.30 -22.36 15.81
CA ALA A 164 -5.87 -23.47 14.98
C ALA A 164 -5.51 -23.03 13.56
N LYS A 165 -6.20 -22.02 13.00
CA LYS A 165 -5.85 -21.41 11.70
C LYS A 165 -4.43 -20.83 11.75
N LEU A 166 -4.13 -19.99 12.74
CA LEU A 166 -2.78 -19.41 12.90
C LEU A 166 -1.71 -20.48 13.09
N GLN A 167 -1.96 -21.47 13.95
CA GLN A 167 -1.02 -22.54 14.27
C GLN A 167 -0.75 -23.44 13.08
N ALA A 168 -1.77 -23.87 12.33
CA ALA A 168 -1.61 -24.76 11.20
C ALA A 168 -0.80 -24.10 10.07
N ILE A 169 -1.07 -22.81 9.79
CA ILE A 169 -0.29 -22.02 8.84
C ILE A 169 1.18 -21.95 9.30
N HIS A 170 1.42 -21.57 10.55
CA HIS A 170 2.78 -21.48 11.08
C HIS A 170 3.52 -22.82 11.01
N ASN A 171 2.86 -23.93 11.37
CA ASN A 171 3.44 -25.27 11.32
C ASN A 171 3.82 -25.68 9.89
N TYR A 172 2.98 -25.37 8.89
CA TYR A 172 3.33 -25.59 7.48
C TYR A 172 4.58 -24.80 7.09
N LEU A 173 4.62 -23.51 7.43
CA LEU A 173 5.75 -22.62 7.11
C LEU A 173 7.06 -22.97 7.87
N GLN A 174 6.97 -23.74 8.94
CA GLN A 174 8.11 -24.24 9.70
C GLN A 174 8.79 -25.45 9.05
N ASP A 175 8.12 -26.17 8.15
CA ASP A 175 8.68 -27.33 7.48
C ASP A 175 9.74 -26.93 6.42
N ARG A 176 10.96 -26.66 6.90
CA ARG A 176 12.09 -26.24 6.06
C ARG A 176 12.52 -27.27 5.02
N LYS A 177 12.07 -28.53 5.16
CA LYS A 177 12.38 -29.58 4.21
C LYS A 177 11.64 -29.32 2.90
N HIS A 178 10.36 -28.96 2.98
CA HIS A 178 9.49 -28.77 1.82
C HIS A 178 9.20 -27.30 1.48
N VAL A 179 9.34 -26.38 2.45
CA VAL A 179 9.08 -24.95 2.28
C VAL A 179 10.36 -24.15 2.54
N LYS A 180 10.92 -23.56 1.49
CA LYS A 180 12.15 -22.74 1.54
C LYS A 180 11.80 -21.29 1.89
N GLU A 181 12.78 -20.52 2.38
CA GLU A 181 12.55 -19.14 2.83
C GLU A 181 12.04 -18.21 1.75
N ASN A 182 12.54 -18.40 0.53
CA ASN A 182 12.22 -17.62 -0.63
C ASN A 182 11.00 -18.16 -1.41
N ASP A 183 10.43 -19.31 -1.02
CA ASP A 183 9.21 -19.83 -1.63
C ASP A 183 8.08 -18.84 -1.40
N ILE A 184 7.30 -18.58 -2.46
CA ILE A 184 6.15 -17.69 -2.41
C ILE A 184 4.97 -18.49 -1.92
N VAL A 185 4.26 -17.97 -0.93
CA VAL A 185 3.08 -18.59 -0.35
C VAL A 185 1.93 -17.62 -0.49
N LEU A 186 0.86 -18.08 -1.13
CA LEU A 186 -0.45 -17.44 -1.12
C LEU A 186 -1.32 -18.17 -0.09
N ILE A 187 -1.88 -17.43 0.84
CA ILE A 187 -2.81 -17.92 1.86
C ILE A 187 -4.13 -17.22 1.62
N VAL A 188 -5.19 -18.00 1.45
CA VAL A 188 -6.55 -17.49 1.27
C VAL A 188 -7.51 -18.24 2.18
N ASP A 189 -8.60 -17.60 2.58
CA ASP A 189 -9.69 -18.28 3.27
C ASP A 189 -10.34 -19.33 2.38
N GLY A 190 -10.63 -20.49 2.97
CA GLY A 190 -11.07 -21.67 2.24
C GLY A 190 -12.55 -21.67 1.85
N TYR A 191 -13.34 -20.68 2.30
CA TYR A 191 -14.79 -20.67 2.08
C TYR A 191 -15.26 -19.48 1.22
N ASP A 192 -14.73 -18.28 1.43
CA ASP A 192 -15.30 -17.04 0.89
C ASP A 192 -14.36 -16.32 -0.09
N VAL A 193 -13.55 -17.08 -0.84
CA VAL A 193 -12.59 -16.55 -1.83
C VAL A 193 -12.77 -17.18 -3.19
N TRP A 194 -12.94 -16.36 -4.24
CA TRP A 194 -12.99 -16.84 -5.62
C TRP A 194 -11.82 -16.31 -6.42
N PHE A 195 -11.11 -17.22 -7.09
CA PHE A 195 -10.00 -16.85 -7.96
C PHE A 195 -10.54 -16.32 -9.30
N GLN A 196 -10.05 -15.17 -9.72
CA GLN A 196 -10.44 -14.53 -10.98
C GLN A 196 -9.24 -14.28 -11.92
N LEU A 197 -8.01 -14.37 -11.40
CA LEU A 197 -6.78 -14.15 -12.16
C LEU A 197 -5.93 -15.42 -12.17
N PRO A 198 -5.33 -15.79 -13.31
CA PRO A 198 -4.32 -16.85 -13.39
C PRO A 198 -3.15 -16.65 -12.40
N SER A 199 -2.54 -17.76 -11.96
CA SER A 199 -1.49 -17.75 -10.94
C SER A 199 -0.22 -16.98 -11.33
N ASP A 200 0.16 -16.99 -12.61
CA ASP A 200 1.28 -16.23 -13.16
C ASP A 200 1.02 -14.71 -13.16
N VAL A 201 -0.20 -14.31 -13.51
CA VAL A 201 -0.68 -12.93 -13.41
C VAL A 201 -0.63 -12.45 -11.95
N MET A 202 -1.09 -13.27 -11.02
CA MET A 202 -1.06 -12.97 -9.59
C MET A 202 0.37 -12.71 -9.08
N ILE A 203 1.33 -13.57 -9.46
CA ILE A 203 2.74 -13.40 -9.09
C ILE A 203 3.33 -12.12 -9.68
N LYS A 204 3.05 -11.83 -10.95
CA LYS A 204 3.53 -10.62 -11.62
C LYS A 204 2.98 -9.36 -10.96
N GLN A 205 1.70 -9.34 -10.61
CA GLN A 205 1.10 -8.19 -9.93
C GLN A 205 1.64 -8.02 -8.51
N TYR A 206 1.86 -9.12 -7.79
CA TYR A 206 2.52 -9.09 -6.48
C TYR A 206 3.92 -8.46 -6.58
N GLN A 207 4.70 -8.83 -7.59
CA GLN A 207 6.03 -8.23 -7.83
C GLN A 207 5.97 -6.72 -8.09
N ASN A 208 4.98 -6.25 -8.85
CA ASN A 208 4.80 -4.81 -9.09
C ASN A 208 4.48 -4.06 -7.78
N ILE A 209 3.57 -4.63 -6.97
CA ILE A 209 3.16 -4.02 -5.69
C ILE A 209 4.34 -3.88 -4.73
N ILE A 210 5.19 -4.91 -4.61
CA ILE A 210 6.35 -4.85 -3.72
C ILE A 210 7.39 -3.83 -4.20
N ILE A 211 7.61 -3.70 -5.52
CA ILE A 211 8.54 -2.71 -6.09
C ILE A 211 8.05 -1.29 -5.74
N ASP A 212 6.78 -1.00 -6.03
CA ASP A 212 6.19 0.31 -5.77
C ASP A 212 6.15 0.62 -4.27
N ALA A 213 5.83 -0.37 -3.43
CA ALA A 213 5.84 -0.21 -1.98
C ALA A 213 7.25 0.05 -1.43
N SER A 214 8.25 -0.66 -1.93
CA SER A 214 9.65 -0.49 -1.55
C SER A 214 10.15 0.91 -1.90
N GLU A 215 9.75 1.44 -3.05
CA GLU A 215 10.05 2.82 -3.43
C GLU A 215 9.41 3.82 -2.46
N ARG A 216 8.12 3.68 -2.15
CA ARG A 216 7.44 4.55 -1.18
C ARG A 216 8.08 4.52 0.21
N LEU A 217 8.48 3.34 0.69
CA LEU A 217 9.17 3.19 1.98
C LEU A 217 10.54 3.88 1.96
N ARG A 218 11.31 3.70 0.88
CA ARG A 218 12.60 4.37 0.67
C ARG A 218 12.46 5.88 0.66
N GLU A 219 11.44 6.42 -0.01
CA GLU A 219 11.17 7.87 -0.04
C GLU A 219 10.77 8.41 1.33
N ARG A 220 9.91 7.68 2.06
CA ARG A 220 9.36 8.11 3.35
C ARG A 220 10.35 8.02 4.50
N TYR A 221 11.16 6.96 4.54
CA TYR A 221 12.01 6.61 5.68
C TYR A 221 13.52 6.69 5.36
N GLY A 222 13.89 6.74 4.09
CA GLY A 222 15.28 6.86 3.66
C GLY A 222 16.04 5.53 3.69
N LEU A 223 17.36 5.66 3.75
CA LEU A 223 18.32 4.56 3.71
C LEU A 223 18.98 4.37 5.08
N THR A 224 19.46 3.16 5.35
CA THR A 224 20.26 2.84 6.54
C THR A 224 21.48 3.76 6.60
N ARG A 225 21.70 4.41 7.74
CA ARG A 225 22.93 5.17 7.97
C ARG A 225 24.09 4.18 8.10
N PRO A 226 25.19 4.34 7.34
CA PRO A 226 26.33 3.44 7.46
C PRO A 226 26.92 3.59 8.87
N SER A 227 26.76 2.55 9.68
CA SER A 227 27.37 2.47 11.01
C SER A 227 28.76 1.88 10.83
N SER A 228 29.75 2.74 10.61
CA SER A 228 31.17 2.40 10.38
C SER A 228 31.48 1.73 9.02
N THR A 229 32.74 1.86 8.60
CA THR A 229 33.24 1.61 7.24
C THR A 229 33.01 0.17 6.77
N GLY A 230 32.08 -0.03 5.82
CA GLY A 230 31.98 -1.28 5.05
C GLY A 230 30.56 -1.82 4.83
N GLU A 231 29.55 -1.36 5.57
CA GLU A 231 28.18 -1.84 5.33
C GLU A 231 27.55 -1.19 4.09
N PRO A 232 26.93 -1.97 3.20
CA PRO A 232 26.25 -1.44 2.02
C PRO A 232 25.02 -0.63 2.46
N VAL A 233 24.83 0.52 1.83
CA VAL A 233 23.63 1.34 2.00
C VAL A 233 22.41 0.56 1.48
N ARG A 234 21.39 0.41 2.32
CA ARG A 234 20.14 -0.31 1.98
C ARG A 234 18.93 0.53 2.39
N PRO A 235 17.72 0.29 1.83
CA PRO A 235 16.50 0.86 2.35
C PRO A 235 16.33 0.56 3.85
N LEU A 236 15.86 1.53 4.63
CA LEU A 236 15.65 1.32 6.07
C LEU A 236 14.56 0.27 6.34
N TYR A 237 13.51 0.28 5.53
CA TYR A 237 12.41 -0.69 5.55
C TYR A 237 12.19 -1.25 4.15
N ASN A 238 11.68 -2.48 4.11
CA ASN A 238 11.28 -3.15 2.88
C ASN A 238 9.87 -3.74 3.05
N GLN A 239 9.14 -3.92 1.95
CA GLN A 239 7.85 -4.61 1.97
C GLN A 239 7.95 -5.84 1.07
N THR A 240 7.71 -7.01 1.65
CA THR A 240 7.75 -8.30 0.96
C THR A 240 6.44 -9.06 1.11
N VAL A 241 5.63 -8.75 2.13
CA VAL A 241 4.34 -9.39 2.39
C VAL A 241 3.21 -8.42 2.07
N VAL A 242 2.26 -8.86 1.25
CA VAL A 242 1.09 -8.09 0.84
C VAL A 242 -0.16 -8.76 1.36
N TRP A 243 -0.85 -8.07 2.26
CA TRP A 243 -2.16 -8.47 2.79
C TRP A 243 -3.28 -7.83 1.99
N GLY A 244 -4.46 -8.47 1.97
CA GLY A 244 -5.68 -7.79 1.55
C GLY A 244 -5.93 -6.53 2.37
N ALA A 245 -6.63 -5.55 1.78
CA ALA A 245 -6.93 -4.28 2.44
C ALA A 245 -8.44 -4.09 2.61
N GLU A 246 -8.89 -3.80 3.81
CA GLU A 246 -10.29 -3.44 4.10
C GLU A 246 -10.44 -1.93 4.38
N LYS A 247 -11.69 -1.46 4.29
CA LYS A 247 -12.05 -0.04 4.38
C LYS A 247 -12.44 0.42 5.77
N VAL A 248 -12.86 -0.52 6.62
CA VAL A 248 -13.37 -0.23 7.96
C VAL A 248 -12.63 -1.09 8.94
N CYS A 249 -12.13 -0.47 10.00
CA CYS A 249 -11.54 -1.19 11.12
C CYS A 249 -12.64 -1.63 12.10
N SER A 250 -12.47 -2.81 12.71
CA SER A 250 -13.38 -3.30 13.73
C SER A 250 -13.57 -2.28 14.87
N PRO A 251 -14.81 -1.97 15.30
CA PRO A 251 -15.08 -1.01 16.37
C PRO A 251 -14.34 -1.33 17.69
N GLU A 252 -14.10 -2.61 17.96
CA GLU A 252 -13.41 -3.10 19.15
C GLU A 252 -11.91 -2.77 19.17
N GLN A 253 -11.32 -2.48 18.01
CA GLN A 253 -9.91 -2.14 17.86
C GLN A 253 -9.68 -0.63 17.76
N GLN A 254 -10.73 0.18 17.95
CA GLN A 254 -10.60 1.64 17.90
C GLN A 254 -9.69 2.12 19.03
N GLY A 255 -8.71 2.96 18.69
CA GLY A 255 -7.67 3.42 19.62
C GLY A 255 -6.50 2.44 19.84
N GLU A 256 -6.59 1.22 19.31
CA GLU A 256 -5.47 0.27 19.30
C GLU A 256 -4.52 0.54 18.12
N PRO A 257 -3.25 0.09 18.18
CA PRO A 257 -2.33 0.22 17.05
C PRO A 257 -2.91 -0.26 15.72
N ALA A 258 -3.71 -1.33 15.76
CA ALA A 258 -4.37 -1.95 14.61
C ALA A 258 -5.24 -0.98 13.77
N CYS A 259 -5.83 0.04 14.39
CA CYS A 259 -6.62 1.06 13.68
C CYS A 259 -5.95 2.43 13.67
N ALA A 260 -5.30 2.83 14.77
CA ALA A 260 -4.84 4.21 14.97
C ALA A 260 -3.40 4.45 14.46
N SER A 261 -2.63 3.39 14.20
CA SER A 261 -1.25 3.50 13.73
C SER A 261 -1.07 3.13 12.26
N VAL A 262 -2.13 2.72 11.57
CA VAL A 262 -2.05 2.35 10.15
C VAL A 262 -1.78 3.57 9.27
N PRO A 263 -0.97 3.44 8.19
CA PRO A 263 -0.72 4.52 7.26
C PRO A 263 -2.01 4.98 6.57
N GLU A 264 -2.04 6.27 6.22
CA GLU A 264 -3.05 6.80 5.32
C GLU A 264 -3.08 6.05 3.99
N SER A 265 -4.28 5.83 3.45
CA SER A 265 -4.46 5.17 2.16
C SER A 265 -3.74 5.94 1.05
N ILE A 266 -3.03 5.20 0.19
CA ILE A 266 -2.38 5.75 -1.01
C ILE A 266 -3.38 6.08 -2.13
N LEU A 267 -4.64 5.65 -2.00
CA LEU A 267 -5.67 5.94 -2.99
C LEU A 267 -5.95 7.45 -3.06
N PRO A 268 -6.26 7.99 -4.27
CA PRO A 268 -6.60 9.39 -4.44
C PRO A 268 -7.75 9.82 -3.53
N ARG A 269 -7.65 11.01 -2.91
CA ARG A 269 -8.72 11.61 -2.08
C ARG A 269 -10.00 11.96 -2.84
N THR A 270 -10.04 11.66 -4.14
CA THR A 270 -11.15 11.93 -5.06
C THR A 270 -11.63 10.66 -5.75
N ILE A 271 -11.21 9.47 -5.31
CA ILE A 271 -11.51 8.21 -6.00
C ILE A 271 -13.01 7.92 -6.14
N TYR A 272 -13.84 8.36 -5.18
CA TYR A 272 -15.31 8.31 -5.27
C TYR A 272 -15.92 9.72 -5.41
N GLY A 273 -15.18 10.64 -6.02
CA GLY A 273 -15.60 12.03 -6.16
C GLY A 273 -15.83 12.70 -4.81
N LYS A 274 -16.97 13.39 -4.67
CA LYS A 274 -17.32 14.12 -3.44
C LYS A 274 -17.57 13.18 -2.26
N GLU A 275 -18.01 11.94 -2.51
CA GLU A 275 -18.40 10.97 -1.47
C GLU A 275 -17.20 10.28 -0.81
N THR A 276 -15.98 10.53 -1.31
CA THR A 276 -14.75 9.92 -0.77
C THR A 276 -14.62 10.16 0.74
N ASP A 277 -14.42 9.09 1.49
CA ASP A 277 -14.28 9.04 2.94
C ASP A 277 -15.52 9.56 3.71
N GLN A 278 -16.71 9.60 3.09
CA GLN A 278 -17.96 10.03 3.76
C GLN A 278 -18.81 8.89 4.35
N SER A 279 -18.66 7.67 3.84
CA SER A 279 -19.37 6.50 4.31
C SER A 279 -18.50 5.27 4.13
N ALA A 280 -18.82 4.19 4.85
CA ALA A 280 -18.05 2.94 4.83
C ALA A 280 -17.70 2.50 3.40
N ASN A 281 -18.70 2.45 2.49
CA ASN A 281 -18.51 1.98 1.12
C ASN A 281 -17.59 2.89 0.29
N PHE A 282 -17.54 4.19 0.60
CA PHE A 282 -16.72 5.18 -0.09
C PHE A 282 -15.47 5.56 0.70
N THR A 283 -15.12 4.81 1.75
CA THR A 283 -13.85 4.99 2.46
C THR A 283 -12.73 4.33 1.68
N ARG A 284 -11.58 4.98 1.59
CA ARG A 284 -10.38 4.40 0.98
C ARG A 284 -9.81 3.29 1.87
N ALA A 285 -9.49 2.13 1.28
CA ALA A 285 -8.94 0.99 2.02
C ALA A 285 -7.62 1.35 2.71
N LYS A 286 -7.45 0.96 3.97
CA LYS A 286 -6.20 1.16 4.74
C LYS A 286 -6.00 0.21 5.93
N TYR A 287 -6.94 -0.67 6.20
CA TYR A 287 -6.85 -1.64 7.28
C TYR A 287 -6.50 -3.02 6.71
N LEU A 288 -5.86 -3.86 7.51
CA LEU A 288 -5.45 -5.20 7.08
C LEU A 288 -6.68 -6.11 6.98
N ASN A 289 -6.73 -6.97 5.97
CA ASN A 289 -7.65 -8.10 5.90
C ASN A 289 -6.84 -9.40 6.05
N ALA A 290 -7.13 -10.19 7.09
CA ALA A 290 -6.38 -11.39 7.43
C ALA A 290 -6.80 -12.65 6.65
N GLY A 291 -7.83 -12.55 5.80
CA GLY A 291 -8.30 -13.65 4.97
C GLY A 291 -7.46 -13.88 3.73
N THR A 292 -6.61 -12.92 3.35
CA THR A 292 -5.77 -13.03 2.15
C THR A 292 -4.39 -12.43 2.35
N VAL A 293 -3.34 -13.19 1.99
CA VAL A 293 -1.95 -12.72 2.02
C VAL A 293 -1.07 -13.47 1.03
N ILE A 294 -0.14 -12.74 0.42
CA ILE A 294 0.94 -13.33 -0.38
C ILE A 294 2.30 -12.80 0.09
N GLY A 295 3.30 -13.67 0.15
CA GLY A 295 4.67 -13.27 0.46
C GLY A 295 5.63 -14.46 0.59
N PRO A 296 6.92 -14.19 0.89
CA PRO A 296 7.88 -15.24 1.12
C PRO A 296 7.55 -16.03 2.39
N ALA A 297 7.73 -17.35 2.34
CA ALA A 297 7.51 -18.22 3.50
C ALA A 297 8.39 -17.82 4.70
N GLY A 298 9.55 -17.21 4.42
CA GLY A 298 10.44 -16.60 5.40
C GLY A 298 9.73 -15.63 6.34
N ASP A 299 9.14 -14.61 5.74
CA ASP A 299 8.54 -13.47 6.41
C ASP A 299 7.18 -13.85 7.00
N LEU A 300 6.37 -14.61 6.27
CA LEU A 300 5.09 -15.12 6.77
C LEU A 300 5.28 -15.93 8.05
N ARG A 301 6.31 -16.79 8.13
CA ARG A 301 6.58 -17.55 9.36
C ARG A 301 6.86 -16.62 10.55
N ALA A 302 7.60 -15.54 10.35
CA ALA A 302 7.89 -14.57 11.40
C ALA A 302 6.60 -13.85 11.86
N ILE A 303 5.75 -13.45 10.92
CA ILE A 303 4.47 -12.78 11.19
C ILE A 303 3.52 -13.70 11.98
N PHE A 304 3.26 -14.92 11.47
CA PHE A 304 2.37 -15.86 12.14
C PHE A 304 2.90 -16.27 13.52
N LYS A 305 4.22 -16.39 13.69
CA LYS A 305 4.83 -16.58 15.01
C LYS A 305 4.53 -15.41 15.95
N ALA A 306 4.67 -14.17 15.49
CA ALA A 306 4.37 -12.98 16.30
C ALA A 306 2.88 -12.93 16.70
N ALA A 307 1.97 -13.22 15.78
CA ALA A 307 0.53 -13.29 16.05
C ALA A 307 0.21 -14.38 17.10
N ILE A 308 0.80 -15.58 16.98
CA ILE A 308 0.62 -16.66 17.96
C ILE A 308 1.16 -16.25 19.34
N VAL A 309 2.34 -15.62 19.42
CA VAL A 309 2.88 -15.13 20.69
C VAL A 309 1.92 -14.12 21.33
N LYS A 310 1.37 -13.21 20.52
CA LYS A 310 0.41 -12.20 20.98
C LYS A 310 -0.89 -12.82 21.50
N ALA A 311 -1.37 -13.89 20.86
CA ALA A 311 -2.56 -14.61 21.29
C ALA A 311 -2.43 -15.28 22.67
N HIS A 312 -1.21 -15.66 23.06
CA HIS A 312 -0.94 -16.25 24.38
C HIS A 312 -0.79 -15.22 25.50
N ASP A 313 -0.73 -13.93 25.16
CA ASP A 313 -0.66 -12.88 26.16
C ASP A 313 -2.02 -12.76 26.89
N PRO A 314 -2.06 -12.97 28.23
CA PRO A 314 -3.30 -12.90 28.99
C PRO A 314 -3.88 -11.47 29.07
N THR A 315 -3.11 -10.44 28.72
CA THR A 315 -3.56 -9.04 28.72
C THR A 315 -4.31 -8.64 27.45
N ASN A 316 -4.23 -9.43 26.37
CA ASN A 316 -5.02 -9.22 25.16
C ASN A 316 -6.44 -9.76 25.39
N LEU A 317 -7.30 -8.87 25.92
CA LEU A 317 -8.70 -9.13 26.28
C LEU A 317 -9.69 -8.98 25.12
N SER A 318 -9.26 -8.43 23.97
CA SER A 318 -10.08 -8.36 22.74
C SER A 318 -10.24 -9.73 22.10
N GLU A 319 -11.29 -9.92 21.30
CA GLU A 319 -11.58 -11.19 20.63
C GLU A 319 -10.34 -11.70 19.89
N ARG A 320 -9.89 -12.92 20.22
CA ARG A 320 -8.67 -13.54 19.69
C ARG A 320 -8.92 -14.15 18.32
N THR A 321 -9.26 -13.31 17.35
CA THR A 321 -9.41 -13.71 15.94
C THR A 321 -8.09 -13.53 15.20
N ALA A 322 -7.90 -14.27 14.10
CA ALA A 322 -6.76 -14.06 13.22
C ALA A 322 -6.73 -12.61 12.70
N GLN A 323 -7.90 -12.04 12.40
CA GLN A 323 -8.09 -10.64 12.00
C GLN A 323 -7.54 -9.68 13.05
N SER A 324 -7.95 -9.80 14.32
CA SER A 324 -7.54 -8.85 15.35
C SER A 324 -6.04 -8.93 15.65
N LEU A 325 -5.49 -10.15 15.69
CA LEU A 325 -4.10 -10.42 16.02
C LEU A 325 -3.14 -9.96 14.92
N LEU A 326 -3.44 -10.28 13.66
CA LEU A 326 -2.59 -9.89 12.52
C LEU A 326 -2.66 -8.39 12.26
N SER A 327 -3.85 -7.78 12.41
CA SER A 327 -4.00 -6.32 12.35
C SER A 327 -3.22 -5.62 13.46
N ALA A 328 -3.15 -6.21 14.66
CA ALA A 328 -2.31 -5.67 15.73
C ALA A 328 -0.81 -5.73 15.38
N VAL A 329 -0.32 -6.87 14.87
CA VAL A 329 1.09 -6.98 14.42
C VAL A 329 1.41 -5.94 13.34
N PHE A 330 0.52 -5.73 12.38
CA PHE A 330 0.68 -4.70 11.36
C PHE A 330 0.68 -3.28 11.95
N GLY A 331 -0.28 -2.96 12.83
CA GLY A 331 -0.35 -1.66 13.47
C GLY A 331 0.86 -1.33 14.34
N GLU A 332 1.39 -2.32 15.07
CA GLU A 332 2.61 -2.19 15.88
C GLU A 332 3.86 -1.95 15.02
N GLN A 333 3.98 -2.62 13.86
CA GLN A 333 5.03 -2.34 12.87
C GLN A 333 4.99 -0.87 12.43
N GLU A 334 3.81 -0.38 12.03
CA GLU A 334 3.66 0.98 11.51
C GLU A 334 3.85 2.03 12.61
N PHE A 335 3.41 1.75 13.84
CA PHE A 335 3.71 2.57 15.00
C PHE A 335 5.22 2.70 15.22
N ALA A 336 5.95 1.58 15.14
CA ALA A 336 7.41 1.54 15.28
C ALA A 336 8.12 2.31 14.17
N ARG A 337 7.69 2.14 12.91
CA ARG A 337 8.22 2.87 11.74
C ARG A 337 8.08 4.39 11.91
N GLU A 338 6.90 4.87 12.32
CA GLU A 338 6.69 6.30 12.53
C GLU A 338 7.43 6.86 13.75
N ALA A 339 7.58 6.08 14.84
CA ALA A 339 8.37 6.49 15.99
C ALA A 339 9.87 6.68 15.64
N VAL A 340 10.42 5.85 14.74
CA VAL A 340 11.77 6.05 14.20
C VAL A 340 11.81 7.29 13.33
N ARG A 341 10.82 7.45 12.43
CA ARG A 341 10.73 8.63 11.55
C ARG A 341 10.73 9.93 12.33
N GLU A 342 9.87 10.08 13.34
CA GLU A 342 9.79 11.29 14.16
C GLU A 342 11.12 11.68 14.81
N LYS A 343 11.88 10.70 15.29
CA LYS A 343 13.23 10.93 15.87
C LYS A 343 14.26 11.36 14.82
N THR A 344 14.03 11.04 13.56
CA THR A 344 14.92 11.36 12.44
C THR A 344 14.52 12.59 11.63
N LEU A 345 13.35 13.18 11.93
CA LEU A 345 12.87 14.38 11.23
C LEU A 345 13.85 15.55 11.41
N SER A 346 14.20 16.19 10.30
CA SER A 346 14.92 17.47 10.32
C SER A 346 14.03 18.58 10.86
N ALA A 347 14.62 19.65 11.41
CA ALA A 347 13.90 20.81 11.92
C ALA A 347 12.94 21.44 10.88
N GLY A 348 13.33 21.46 9.60
CA GLY A 348 12.47 21.95 8.52
C GLY A 348 11.27 21.04 8.24
N SER A 349 11.45 19.72 8.28
CA SER A 349 10.34 18.76 8.13
C SER A 349 9.40 18.76 9.34
N ALA A 350 9.94 18.93 10.56
CA ALA A 350 9.13 19.08 11.76
C ALA A 350 8.27 20.35 11.72
N TRP A 351 8.83 21.47 11.26
CA TRP A 351 8.10 22.72 11.09
C TRP A 351 7.00 22.62 10.01
N ARG A 352 7.28 21.94 8.88
CA ARG A 352 6.28 21.67 7.84
C ARG A 352 5.11 20.84 8.37
N ASN A 353 5.39 19.76 9.12
CA ASN A 353 4.35 18.92 9.72
C ASN A 353 3.51 19.73 10.72
N TRP A 354 4.15 20.55 11.55
CA TRP A 354 3.46 21.46 12.46
C TRP A 354 2.53 22.44 11.73
N LEU A 355 2.98 23.04 10.63
CA LEU A 355 2.19 23.98 9.84
C LEU A 355 0.99 23.28 9.17
N ALA A 356 1.22 22.08 8.62
CA ALA A 356 0.16 21.26 8.02
C ALA A 356 -0.93 20.90 9.05
N ASN A 357 -0.54 20.57 10.29
CA ASN A 357 -1.47 20.30 11.38
C ASN A 357 -2.27 21.54 11.79
N LYS A 358 -1.65 22.72 11.82
CA LYS A 358 -2.34 23.99 12.11
C LYS A 358 -3.34 24.42 11.04
N LEU A 359 -3.15 23.98 9.79
CA LEU A 359 -4.04 24.26 8.66
C LEU A 359 -5.21 23.27 8.53
N GLY A 360 -5.43 22.39 9.51
CA GLY A 360 -6.63 21.54 9.57
C GLY A 360 -6.60 20.32 8.66
N ARG A 361 -5.42 19.84 8.24
CA ARG A 361 -5.33 18.52 7.61
C ARG A 361 -5.65 17.43 8.65
N PRO A 362 -6.53 16.45 8.35
CA PRO A 362 -6.84 15.37 9.28
C PRO A 362 -5.54 14.68 9.70
N ASN A 363 -5.33 14.62 11.01
CA ASN A 363 -4.03 14.33 11.59
C ASN A 363 -3.97 12.86 11.98
N ALA A 364 -3.45 12.00 11.10
CA ALA A 364 -3.13 10.61 11.42
C ALA A 364 -2.22 10.50 12.66
N ASN A 365 -1.43 11.55 12.97
CA ASN A 365 -0.63 11.58 14.19
C ASN A 365 -1.47 11.81 15.46
N ALA A 366 -2.64 12.45 15.38
CA ALA A 366 -3.47 12.69 16.57
C ALA A 366 -4.12 11.40 17.09
N GLU A 367 -4.63 10.56 16.19
CA GLU A 367 -5.12 9.22 16.53
C GLU A 367 -3.97 8.35 17.06
N ARG A 368 -2.81 8.36 16.38
CA ARG A 368 -1.62 7.62 16.86
C ARG A 368 -1.13 8.07 18.25
N LEU A 369 -1.15 9.37 18.54
CA LEU A 369 -0.77 9.91 19.86
C LEU A 369 -1.73 9.50 20.99
N SER A 370 -2.94 9.07 20.64
CA SER A 370 -3.91 8.53 21.62
C SER A 370 -3.66 7.04 21.95
N VAL A 371 -2.81 6.36 21.19
CA VAL A 371 -2.49 4.94 21.39
C VAL A 371 -1.58 4.77 22.61
N ASN A 372 -2.01 3.95 23.56
CA ASN A 372 -1.24 3.63 24.76
C ASN A 372 -0.24 2.48 24.50
N MET A 373 0.72 2.71 23.60
CA MET A 373 1.76 1.73 23.25
C MET A 373 3.16 2.29 23.51
N THR A 374 4.02 1.49 24.12
CA THR A 374 5.45 1.81 24.29
C THR A 374 6.31 0.77 23.58
N LEU A 375 7.29 1.24 22.81
CA LEU A 375 8.21 0.34 22.10
C LEU A 375 9.19 -0.28 23.10
N VAL A 376 9.25 -1.61 23.13
CA VAL A 376 10.19 -2.34 23.97
C VAL A 376 11.58 -2.32 23.32
N PRO A 377 12.63 -1.81 24.00
CA PRO A 377 13.98 -1.82 23.46
C PRO A 377 14.45 -3.24 23.11
N GLY A 378 15.02 -3.41 21.91
CA GLY A 378 15.52 -4.70 21.42
C GLY A 378 14.45 -5.64 20.85
N HIS A 379 13.16 -5.29 20.93
CA HIS A 379 12.12 -6.01 20.23
C HIS A 379 12.10 -5.61 18.75
N ASN A 380 12.00 -6.60 17.85
CA ASN A 380 11.87 -6.35 16.42
C ASN A 380 10.39 -6.26 16.03
N TYR A 381 9.97 -5.07 15.62
CA TYR A 381 8.61 -4.79 15.12
C TYR A 381 8.52 -4.80 13.58
N GLU A 382 9.65 -4.96 12.87
CA GLU A 382 9.68 -4.94 11.41
C GLU A 382 9.47 -6.36 10.85
N PHE A 383 8.35 -6.54 10.15
CA PHE A 383 7.91 -7.80 9.55
C PHE A 383 7.69 -7.70 8.03
N SER A 384 8.07 -6.58 7.41
CA SER A 384 7.92 -6.32 5.98
C SER A 384 6.48 -6.45 5.47
N MET A 385 5.51 -6.22 6.36
CA MET A 385 4.09 -6.21 6.05
C MET A 385 3.69 -4.94 5.30
N GLY A 386 2.76 -5.08 4.37
CA GLY A 386 1.97 -3.98 3.83
C GLY A 386 0.68 -4.47 3.18
N LEU A 387 -0.06 -3.54 2.58
CA LEU A 387 -1.42 -3.77 2.12
C LEU A 387 -1.56 -3.61 0.60
N ASP A 388 -2.49 -4.37 0.02
CA ASP A 388 -3.01 -4.16 -1.33
C ASP A 388 -4.08 -3.05 -1.33
N TYR A 389 -3.63 -1.80 -1.14
CA TYR A 389 -4.52 -0.63 -1.06
C TYR A 389 -5.42 -0.44 -2.28
N THR A 390 -4.97 -0.91 -3.46
CA THR A 390 -5.65 -0.73 -4.74
C THR A 390 -6.51 -1.91 -5.14
N HIS A 391 -6.65 -2.92 -4.27
CA HIS A 391 -7.39 -4.16 -4.53
C HIS A 391 -6.96 -4.83 -5.85
N SER A 392 -5.67 -4.77 -6.17
CA SER A 392 -5.11 -5.28 -7.43
C SER A 392 -4.85 -6.78 -7.39
N LEU A 393 -4.71 -7.36 -6.20
CA LEU A 393 -4.60 -8.79 -5.93
C LEU A 393 -5.85 -9.32 -5.22
N PHE A 394 -6.34 -8.57 -4.25
CA PHE A 394 -7.40 -8.99 -3.34
C PHE A 394 -8.50 -7.94 -3.30
N GLN A 395 -9.70 -8.32 -3.74
CA GLN A 395 -10.89 -7.47 -3.69
C GLN A 395 -11.87 -8.00 -2.65
N PRO A 396 -11.90 -7.45 -1.42
CA PRO A 396 -12.97 -7.73 -0.48
C PRO A 396 -14.32 -7.28 -1.06
N LEU A 397 -15.35 -8.11 -0.86
CA LEU A 397 -16.72 -7.82 -1.26
C LEU A 397 -17.56 -7.18 -0.13
N THR A 398 -16.97 -7.06 1.06
CA THR A 398 -17.53 -6.30 2.17
C THR A 398 -17.25 -4.82 1.97
N THR A 399 -18.28 -3.99 2.15
CA THR A 399 -18.12 -2.51 2.12
C THR A 399 -17.59 -1.99 0.78
N THR A 400 -17.94 -2.66 -0.31
CA THR A 400 -17.50 -2.32 -1.67
C THR A 400 -18.38 -1.21 -2.25
N ALA A 401 -17.77 -0.21 -2.90
CA ALA A 401 -18.53 0.80 -3.64
C ALA A 401 -19.06 0.18 -4.94
N PRO A 402 -20.26 0.54 -5.41
CA PRO A 402 -20.80 0.02 -6.67
C PRO A 402 -19.88 0.25 -7.88
N SER A 403 -19.04 1.29 -7.85
CA SER A 403 -18.08 1.61 -8.91
C SER A 403 -16.81 0.75 -8.91
N GLU A 404 -16.58 -0.06 -7.88
CA GLU A 404 -15.41 -0.94 -7.78
C GLU A 404 -15.64 -2.31 -8.41
N LEU A 405 -16.91 -2.72 -8.54
CA LEU A 405 -17.29 -3.97 -9.17
C LEU A 405 -17.96 -3.68 -10.52
N ALA A 406 -17.45 -4.32 -11.57
CA ALA A 406 -18.13 -4.33 -12.85
C ALA A 406 -18.82 -5.69 -13.01
N LEU A 407 -20.15 -5.68 -13.12
CA LEU A 407 -20.88 -6.85 -13.58
C LEU A 407 -20.77 -6.90 -15.10
N LEU A 408 -19.99 -7.86 -15.61
CA LEU A 408 -19.94 -8.16 -17.03
C LEU A 408 -21.03 -9.19 -17.33
N PRO A 409 -22.10 -8.84 -18.06
CA PRO A 409 -23.05 -9.84 -18.54
C PRO A 409 -22.30 -10.77 -19.50
N HIS A 410 -22.22 -12.04 -19.15
CA HIS A 410 -21.73 -13.06 -20.06
C HIS A 410 -22.87 -13.38 -21.02
N ASP A 411 -22.88 -12.76 -22.20
CA ASP A 411 -23.82 -13.15 -23.24
C ASP A 411 -23.39 -14.54 -23.73
N ASN A 412 -24.32 -15.50 -23.75
CA ASN A 412 -24.07 -16.89 -24.17
C ASN A 412 -23.92 -17.00 -25.71
N SER A 413 -23.47 -15.94 -26.37
CA SER A 413 -23.40 -15.83 -27.84
C SER A 413 -22.14 -16.46 -28.41
#